data_AF-A0A367WQI7-F1
#
_entry.id   AF-A0A367WQI7-F1
#
_cell.length_a   1.000
_cell.length_b   1.000
_cell.length_c   1.000
_cell.angle_alpha   90.00
_cell.angle_beta   90.00
_cell.angle_gamma   90.00
#
_symmetry.space_group_name_H-M   'P 1'
#
loop_
_entity.id
_entity.type
_entity.pdbx_description
1 polymer ?
#
loop_
_entity_poly.entity_id
_entity_poly.type
_entity_poly.pdbx_seq_one_letter_code
_entity_poly.pdbx_strand_id
1 'polypeptide(L)' 'MKDVGLRIRVQRELREQFLEACKAQDKPAAQVLREFMRDYVASNPAPAADTDKPVRKND' A
#
# COMPACT_ATOMS: atom_id res chain seq x y z
N MET A 1 -1.32 6.22 15.20
CA MET A 1 -1.32 5.01 14.33
C MET A 1 0.09 4.79 13.85
N LYS A 2 0.63 3.56 13.96
CA LYS A 2 1.96 3.25 13.45
C LYS A 2 1.83 2.92 11.96
N ASP A 3 2.57 3.62 11.11
CA ASP A 3 2.72 3.21 9.72
C ASP A 3 3.47 1.86 9.67
N VAL A 4 2.95 0.93 8.88
CA VAL A 4 3.57 -0.37 8.63
C VAL A 4 4.14 -0.40 7.22
N GLY A 5 5.37 -0.92 7.08
CA GLY A 5 6.00 -1.10 5.77
C GLY A 5 5.56 -2.38 5.09
N LEU A 6 5.08 -2.29 3.84
CA LEU A 6 4.80 -3.44 2.99
C LEU A 6 5.95 -3.63 1.98
N ARG A 7 6.57 -4.81 1.96
CA ARG A 7 7.59 -5.16 0.96
C ARG A 7 6.96 -5.96 -0.17
N ILE A 8 6.92 -5.38 -1.36
CA ILE A 8 6.39 -6.02 -2.58
C ILE A 8 7.55 -6.35 -3.50
N ARG A 9 7.60 -7.58 -4.02
CA ARG A 9 8.52 -7.97 -5.10
C ARG A 9 7.78 -7.84 -6.43
N VAL A 10 8.36 -7.09 -7.36
CA VAL A 10 7.82 -6.85 -8.70
C VAL A 10 8.94 -7.00 -9.72
N GLN A 11 8.56 -7.17 -10.99
CA GLN A 11 9.51 -7.15 -12.09
C GLN A 11 10.15 -5.76 -12.22
N ARG A 12 11.43 -5.73 -12.62
CA ARG A 12 12.20 -4.49 -12.77
C ARG A 12 11.52 -3.52 -13.73
N GLU A 13 11.10 -4.01 -14.88
CA GLU A 13 10.47 -3.22 -15.94
C GLU A 13 9.13 -2.63 -15.48
N LEU A 14 8.32 -3.40 -14.73
CA LEU A 14 7.07 -2.90 -14.17
C LEU A 14 7.30 -1.77 -13.17
N ARG A 15 8.32 -1.89 -12.31
CA ARG A 15 8.70 -0.84 -11.38
C ARG A 15 9.12 0.43 -12.13
N GLU A 16 9.91 0.30 -13.18
CA GLU A 16 10.38 1.44 -13.98
C GLU A 16 9.21 2.15 -14.67
N GLN A 17 8.34 1.40 -15.35
CA GLN A 17 7.14 1.97 -15.98
C GLN A 17 6.22 2.66 -14.97
N PHE A 18 6.02 2.07 -13.79
CA PHE A 18 5.22 2.68 -12.73
C PHE A 18 5.84 3.98 -12.21
N LEU A 19 7.16 4.01 -12.01
CA LEU A 19 7.86 5.22 -11.57
C LEU A 19 7.79 6.33 -12.61
N GLU A 20 7.96 6.01 -13.90
CA GLU A 20 7.83 6.99 -14.98
C GLU A 20 6.40 7.55 -15.07
N ALA A 21 5.38 6.70 -14.95
CA ALA A 21 3.99 7.13 -14.93
C ALA A 21 3.65 8.01 -13.71
N CYS A 22 4.25 7.71 -12.54
CA CYS A 22 4.10 8.53 -11.33
C CYS A 22 4.76 9.91 -11.50
N LYS A 23 5.97 9.95 -12.06
CA LYS A 23 6.68 11.21 -12.37
C LYS A 23 5.89 12.06 -13.36
N ALA A 24 5.34 11.47 -14.42
CA ALA A 24 4.55 12.19 -15.42
C ALA A 24 3.28 12.84 -14.83
N GLN A 25 2.77 12.30 -13.72
CA GLN A 25 1.61 12.82 -12.99
C GLN A 25 1.98 13.73 -11.81
N ASP A 26 3.27 13.99 -11.59
CA ASP A 26 3.80 14.72 -10.43
C ASP A 26 3.34 14.14 -9.08
N LYS A 27 3.13 12.82 -9.02
CA LYS A 27 2.64 12.12 -7.83
C LYS A 27 3.68 11.15 -7.30
N PRO A 28 3.94 11.11 -5.98
CA PRO A 28 4.83 10.10 -5.42
C PRO A 28 4.21 8.71 -5.52
N ALA A 29 5.02 7.73 -5.92
CA ALA A 29 4.62 6.33 -6.10
C ALA A 29 3.89 5.74 -4.87
N ALA A 30 4.32 6.11 -3.66
CA ALA A 30 3.67 5.68 -2.43
C ALA A 30 2.25 6.26 -2.26
N GLN A 31 2.00 7.47 -2.74
CA GLN A 31 0.67 8.06 -2.70
C GLN A 31 -0.28 7.34 -3.66
N VAL A 32 0.16 7.12 -4.90
CA VAL A 32 -0.61 6.36 -5.91
C VAL A 32 -0.96 4.97 -5.39
N LEU A 33 0.00 4.28 -4.77
CA LEU A 33 -0.24 2.96 -4.20
C LEU A 33 -1.26 3.00 -3.05
N ARG A 34 -1.17 3.98 -2.15
CA ARG A 34 -2.13 4.13 -1.04
C ARG A 34 -3.54 4.46 -1.53
N GLU A 35 -3.65 5.34 -2.52
CA GLU A 35 -4.94 5.66 -3.18
C GLU A 35 -5.54 4.39 -3.80
N PHE A 36 -4.75 3.68 -4.61
CA PHE A 36 -5.17 2.44 -5.23
C PHE A 36 -5.60 1.37 -4.22
N MET A 37 -4.84 1.19 -3.13
CA MET A 37 -5.18 0.24 -2.07
C MET A 37 -6.52 0.58 -1.40
N ARG A 38 -6.80 1.88 -1.14
CA ARG A 38 -8.07 2.31 -0.56
C ARG A 38 -9.23 2.01 -1.48
N ASP A 39 -9.10 2.35 -2.76
CA ASP A 39 -10.15 2.13 -3.76
C ASP A 39 -10.41 0.63 -3.98
N TYR A 40 -9.34 -0.17 -3.98
CA TYR A 40 -9.42 -1.62 -4.10
C TYR A 40 -10.15 -2.27 -2.92
N VAL A 41 -9.84 -1.90 -1.68
CA VAL A 41 -10.51 -2.43 -0.47
C VAL A 41 -11.96 -1.96 -0.39
N ALA A 42 -12.26 -0.72 -0.78
CA ALA A 42 -13.62 -0.20 -0.83
C ALA A 42 -14.49 -1.00 -1.83
N SER A 43 -13.90 -1.39 -2.96
CA SER A 43 -14.58 -2.15 -4.00
C SER A 43 -14.66 -3.65 -3.69
N ASN A 44 -13.71 -4.16 -2.90
CA ASN A 44 -13.59 -5.58 -2.58
C ASN A 44 -13.45 -5.78 -1.06
N PRO A 45 -14.55 -5.57 -0.30
CA PRO A 45 -14.52 -5.67 1.15
C PRO A 45 -14.12 -7.09 1.55
N ALA A 46 -12.95 -7.22 2.17
CA ALA A 46 -12.55 -8.48 2.76
C ALA A 46 -13.54 -8.83 3.89
N PRO A 47 -13.95 -10.10 4.05
CA PRO A 47 -14.70 -10.52 5.22
C PRO A 47 -13.86 -10.15 6.46
N ALA A 48 -14.44 -9.36 7.35
CA ALA A 48 -13.76 -8.62 8.41
C ALA A 48 -12.61 -9.41 9.05
N ALA A 49 -11.38 -9.10 8.62
CA ALA A 49 -10.20 -9.56 9.33
C ALA A 49 -10.11 -8.69 10.59
N ASP A 50 -10.47 -9.29 11.71
CA ASP A 50 -10.35 -8.80 13.08
C ASP A 50 -8.90 -8.34 13.34
N THR A 51 -8.58 -7.10 12.97
CA THR A 51 -7.20 -6.56 13.05
C THR A 51 -7.17 -5.31 13.91
N ASP A 52 -7.67 -5.45 15.14
CA ASP A 52 -7.27 -4.63 16.28
C ASP A 52 -7.06 -5.54 17.50
N LYS A 53 -5.94 -6.29 17.52
CA LYS A 53 -5.38 -6.74 18.80
C LYS A 53 -4.18 -5.86 19.13
N PRO A 54 -4.21 -5.10 20.23
CA PRO A 54 -3.08 -4.30 20.64
C PRO A 54 -1.93 -5.25 20.98
N VAL A 55 -0.80 -5.08 20.27
CA VAL A 55 0.47 -5.75 20.58
C VAL A 55 0.81 -5.43 22.03
N ARG A 56 0.71 -6.46 22.88
CA ARG A 56 1.14 -6.39 24.28
C ARG A 56 2.63 -6.07 24.31
N LYS A 57 2.98 -5.04 25.06
CA LYS A 57 4.34 -4.64 25.40
C LYS A 57 4.82 -5.61 26.49
N ASN A 58 5.87 -6.38 26.21
CA ASN A 58 6.58 -7.13 27.24
C ASN A 58 7.85 -6.35 27.62
N ASP A 59 8.02 -6.20 28.94
CA ASP A 59 9.11 -5.62 29.72
C ASP A 59 10.53 -5.82 29.17
#